data_AF-A0ABD2W6T6-F1
#
_entry.id   AF-A0ABD2W6T6-F1
#
_cell.length_a   1.000
_cell.length_b   1.000
_cell.length_c   1.000
_cell.angle_alpha   90.00
_cell.angle_beta   90.00
_cell.angle_gamma   90.00
#
_symmetry.space_group_name_H-M   'P 1'
#
loop_
_entity.id
_entity.type
_entity.pdbx_description
1 polymer ?
#
loop_
_entity_poly.entity_id
_entity_poly.type
_entity_poly.pdbx_seq_one_letter_code
_entity_poly.pdbx_strand_id
1 'polypeptide(L)'
;MFVKCTTLDEKITKDENVEITWTFRQLKFILEVKCQIPSQDIRLYYQYRLVEDDRTFQDYNVNSGDIIKMEWLNQPHTYNDKSKGAIDGIEVGTFWPSRLEVSNAGVHKPVQWGISGDPKNGAVSVVLSGGYEEDEDMGHVIFYTGSGGRTRGVQSDHQTLTGCNEGLAKNCKVNINRCDGIGVLTSNWNDCEPVRVVRQVEYMIPEEKNANKCRKISLYRYDGLYRICGYWPILGRCGFVLWRFLLAQDGIDQRQVFTVKNLSLTLTYSNNILERAQVERKRLGVSKYSSYRGDDRWLLVRSQ
;
A
#
# COMPACT_ATOMS: atom_id res chain seq x y z
N MET A 1 20.05 -43.25 7.05
CA MET A 1 18.63 -43.39 7.47
C MET A 1 17.77 -42.51 6.58
N PHE A 2 16.44 -42.63 6.63
CA PHE A 2 15.57 -41.68 5.93
C PHE A 2 14.74 -40.89 6.94
N VAL A 3 14.42 -39.63 6.62
CA VAL A 3 13.56 -38.75 7.41
C VAL A 3 12.51 -38.10 6.52
N LYS A 4 11.37 -37.75 7.10
CA LYS A 4 10.30 -37.04 6.39
C LYS A 4 10.29 -35.58 6.81
N CYS A 5 10.59 -34.67 5.89
CA CYS A 5 10.56 -33.23 6.11
C CYS A 5 9.20 -32.68 5.67
N THR A 6 8.41 -32.13 6.60
CA THR A 6 7.03 -31.67 6.32
C THR A 6 6.82 -30.25 6.82
N THR A 7 6.22 -29.37 6.02
CA THR A 7 5.89 -28.01 6.47
C THR A 7 4.92 -28.03 7.65
N LEU A 8 4.94 -26.97 8.48
CA LEU A 8 3.98 -26.82 9.58
C LEU A 8 2.52 -26.86 9.10
N ASP A 9 2.25 -26.34 7.90
CA ASP A 9 0.93 -26.36 7.25
C ASP A 9 0.66 -27.64 6.43
N GLU A 10 1.60 -28.59 6.44
CA GLU A 10 1.54 -29.91 5.79
C GLU A 10 1.41 -29.90 4.26
N LYS A 11 1.53 -28.74 3.61
CA LYS A 11 1.43 -28.62 2.15
C LYS A 11 2.62 -29.19 1.39
N ILE A 12 3.82 -29.14 1.98
CA ILE A 12 5.05 -29.64 1.37
C ILE A 12 5.60 -30.77 2.23
N THR A 13 5.77 -31.93 1.63
CA THR A 13 6.41 -33.10 2.26
C THR A 13 7.51 -33.64 1.33
N LYS A 14 8.69 -33.90 1.88
CA LYS A 14 9.84 -34.50 1.18
C LYS A 14 10.50 -35.59 2.02
N ASP A 15 10.77 -36.72 1.40
CA ASP A 15 11.51 -37.81 2.04
C ASP A 15 12.99 -37.71 1.67
N GLU A 16 13.85 -37.70 2.68
CA GLU A 16 15.29 -37.46 2.52
C GLU A 16 16.12 -38.57 3.14
N ASN A 17 17.09 -39.08 2.38
CA ASN A 17 18.12 -39.97 2.89
C ASN A 17 19.24 -39.13 3.53
N VAL A 18 19.48 -39.32 4.81
CA VAL A 18 20.44 -38.58 5.62
C VAL A 18 21.35 -39.54 6.40
N GLU A 19 22.58 -39.11 6.67
CA GLU A 19 23.46 -39.81 7.62
C GLU A 19 23.19 -39.31 9.04
N ILE A 20 23.32 -40.17 10.05
CA ILE A 20 23.08 -39.79 11.46
C ILE A 20 24.05 -38.71 11.94
N THR A 21 25.21 -38.60 11.31
CA THR A 21 26.26 -37.62 11.57
C THR A 21 26.06 -36.29 10.85
N TRP A 22 25.06 -36.18 9.95
CA TRP A 22 24.78 -34.92 9.28
C TRP A 22 24.20 -33.89 10.23
N THR A 23 24.57 -32.64 10.00
CA THR A 23 24.03 -31.47 10.68
C THR A 23 22.69 -31.04 10.09
N PHE A 24 21.87 -30.36 10.88
CA PHE A 24 20.63 -29.77 10.37
C PHE A 24 20.88 -28.67 9.34
N ARG A 25 22.03 -27.98 9.38
CA ARG A 25 22.50 -27.07 8.33
C ARG A 25 22.62 -27.77 6.96
N GLN A 26 23.20 -28.97 6.93
CA GLN A 26 23.30 -29.76 5.70
C GLN A 26 21.92 -30.16 5.17
N LEU A 27 21.00 -30.54 6.05
CA LEU A 27 19.61 -30.81 5.66
C LEU A 27 18.94 -29.57 5.04
N LYS A 28 19.12 -28.38 5.62
CA LYS A 28 18.56 -27.13 5.07
C LYS A 28 19.03 -26.85 3.65
N PHE A 29 20.31 -27.07 3.32
CA PHE A 29 20.80 -26.90 1.95
C PHE A 29 20.15 -27.86 0.95
N ILE A 30 19.88 -29.10 1.37
CA ILE A 30 19.17 -30.07 0.52
C ILE A 30 17.72 -29.63 0.31
N LEU A 31 17.06 -29.22 1.39
CA LEU A 31 15.69 -28.70 1.33
C LEU A 31 15.60 -27.43 0.50
N GLU A 32 16.64 -26.60 0.46
CA GLU A 32 16.67 -25.42 -0.41
C GLU A 32 16.51 -25.79 -1.88
N VAL A 33 17.29 -26.76 -2.35
CA VAL A 33 17.21 -27.23 -3.73
C VAL A 33 15.88 -27.93 -4.01
N LYS A 34 15.42 -28.78 -3.07
CA LYS A 34 14.25 -29.65 -3.28
C LYS A 34 12.90 -28.97 -3.08
N CYS A 35 12.84 -28.01 -2.17
CA CYS A 35 11.63 -27.26 -1.86
C CYS A 35 11.61 -25.87 -2.53
N GLN A 36 12.73 -25.43 -3.12
CA GLN A 36 12.90 -24.06 -3.63
C GLN A 36 12.69 -23.01 -2.53
N ILE A 37 13.15 -23.32 -1.31
CA ILE A 37 13.04 -22.45 -0.13
C ILE A 37 14.46 -22.07 0.29
N PRO A 38 14.88 -20.80 0.27
CA PRO A 38 16.22 -20.42 0.69
C PRO A 38 16.54 -20.97 2.09
N SER A 39 17.71 -21.57 2.30
CA SER A 39 18.05 -22.27 3.56
C SER A 39 17.96 -21.36 4.79
N GLN A 40 18.23 -20.06 4.65
CA GLN A 40 18.04 -19.07 5.72
C GLN A 40 16.57 -18.88 6.15
N ASP A 41 15.62 -19.20 5.28
CA ASP A 41 14.18 -19.06 5.52
C ASP A 41 13.56 -20.35 6.09
N ILE A 42 14.37 -21.38 6.33
CA ILE A 42 13.95 -22.67 6.89
C ILE A 42 14.32 -22.74 8.37
N ARG A 43 13.31 -22.92 9.24
CA ARG A 43 13.51 -23.44 10.60
C ARG A 43 13.06 -24.89 10.67
N LEU A 44 13.83 -25.71 11.35
CA LEU A 44 13.56 -27.13 11.51
C LEU A 44 13.19 -27.44 12.96
N TYR A 45 12.24 -28.34 13.14
CA TYR A 45 11.75 -28.78 14.43
C TYR A 45 11.72 -30.30 14.48
N TYR A 46 12.18 -30.87 15.58
CA TYR A 46 12.04 -32.29 15.88
C TYR A 46 11.41 -32.45 17.26
N GLN A 47 10.38 -33.29 17.35
CA GLN A 47 9.57 -33.45 18.59
C GLN A 47 9.13 -32.10 19.19
N TYR A 48 8.68 -31.18 18.32
CA TYR A 48 8.21 -29.83 18.67
C TYR A 48 9.27 -28.89 19.27
N ARG A 49 10.55 -29.23 19.17
CA ARG A 49 11.66 -28.37 19.60
C ARG A 49 12.44 -27.88 18.39
N LEU A 50 12.80 -26.60 18.40
CA LEU A 50 13.71 -26.01 17.40
C LEU A 50 15.06 -26.72 17.51
N VAL A 51 15.56 -27.22 16.37
CA VAL A 51 16.89 -27.84 16.30
C VAL A 51 17.93 -26.80 15.93
N GLU A 52 19.14 -26.96 16.48
CA GLU A 52 20.28 -26.09 16.19
C GLU A 52 20.97 -26.53 14.89
N ASP A 53 21.36 -25.56 14.06
CA ASP A 53 21.90 -25.82 12.72
C ASP A 53 23.19 -26.66 12.73
N ASP A 54 24.05 -26.47 13.73
CA ASP A 54 25.36 -27.12 13.83
C ASP A 54 25.35 -28.45 14.60
N ARG A 55 24.17 -28.88 15.05
CA ARG A 55 23.95 -30.18 15.71
C ARG A 55 23.57 -31.24 14.70
N THR A 56 23.88 -32.49 15.05
CA THR A 56 23.64 -33.66 14.21
C THR A 56 22.30 -34.34 14.50
N PHE A 57 21.83 -35.18 13.57
CA PHE A 57 20.65 -36.03 13.81
C PHE A 57 20.85 -36.96 15.01
N GLN A 58 22.08 -37.46 15.21
CA GLN A 58 22.43 -38.29 16.36
C GLN A 58 22.31 -37.53 17.69
N ASP A 59 22.67 -36.25 17.74
CA ASP A 59 22.55 -35.42 18.97
C ASP A 59 21.09 -35.32 19.46
N TYR A 60 20.13 -35.40 18.53
CA TYR A 60 18.70 -35.36 18.83
C TYR A 60 18.04 -36.74 18.87
N ASN A 61 18.81 -37.83 18.74
CA ASN A 61 18.31 -39.21 18.67
C ASN A 61 17.23 -39.42 17.59
N VAL A 62 17.39 -38.77 16.44
CA VAL A 62 16.45 -38.92 15.31
C VAL A 62 16.59 -40.32 14.73
N ASN A 63 15.47 -41.03 14.58
CA ASN A 63 15.41 -42.38 14.03
C ASN A 63 14.99 -42.38 12.56
N SER A 64 15.23 -43.49 11.88
CA SER A 64 14.74 -43.66 10.51
C SER A 64 13.21 -43.66 10.47
N GLY A 65 12.63 -42.86 9.58
CA GLY A 65 11.18 -42.69 9.44
C GLY A 65 10.60 -41.51 10.23
N ASP A 66 11.41 -40.87 11.07
CA ASP A 66 10.94 -39.73 11.86
C ASP A 66 10.60 -38.50 11.02
N ILE A 67 9.71 -37.69 11.57
CA ILE A 67 9.23 -36.45 10.94
C ILE A 67 10.01 -35.25 11.49
N ILE A 68 10.66 -34.53 10.59
CA ILE A 68 11.20 -33.19 10.83
C ILE A 68 10.16 -32.18 10.33
N LYS A 69 9.64 -31.35 11.23
CA LYS A 69 8.73 -30.27 10.86
C LYS A 69 9.56 -29.07 10.37
N MET A 70 9.15 -28.44 9.28
CA MET A 70 9.81 -27.26 8.74
C MET A 70 8.87 -26.05 8.72
N GLU A 71 9.38 -24.90 9.15
CA GLU A 71 8.71 -23.62 9.07
C GLU A 71 9.40 -22.79 7.99
N TRP A 72 8.63 -22.36 6.99
CA TRP A 72 9.08 -21.43 5.96
C TRP A 72 8.73 -20.01 6.41
N LEU A 73 9.73 -19.26 6.86
CA LEU A 73 9.55 -17.94 7.48
C LEU A 73 9.04 -16.89 6.49
N ASN A 74 9.53 -16.93 5.24
CA ASN A 74 9.25 -15.94 4.20
C ASN A 74 8.55 -16.59 2.99
N GLN A 75 7.39 -17.20 3.23
CA GLN A 75 6.64 -17.84 2.14
C GLN A 75 6.35 -16.83 1.00
N PRO A 76 6.67 -17.14 -0.27
CA PRO A 76 6.26 -16.37 -1.41
C PRO A 76 4.75 -16.53 -1.50
N HIS A 77 4.05 -15.53 -1.01
CA HIS A 77 2.63 -15.49 -1.22
C HIS A 77 2.37 -15.33 -2.73
N THR A 78 1.71 -16.32 -3.33
CA THR A 78 1.19 -16.20 -4.71
C THR A 78 -0.06 -15.33 -4.70
N TYR A 79 0.07 -14.07 -4.28
CA TYR A 79 -1.01 -13.11 -4.45
C TYR A 79 -1.08 -12.71 -5.91
N ASN A 80 -2.28 -12.82 -6.49
CA ASN A 80 -2.55 -12.22 -7.78
C ASN A 80 -2.35 -10.70 -7.62
N ASP A 81 -1.32 -10.14 -8.25
CA ASP A 81 -0.88 -8.74 -8.15
C ASP A 81 -2.01 -7.72 -8.43
N LYS A 82 -3.11 -8.17 -9.05
CA LYS A 82 -4.29 -7.37 -9.39
C LYS A 82 -5.48 -7.56 -8.43
N SER A 83 -5.33 -8.32 -7.34
CA SER A 83 -6.42 -8.52 -6.40
C SER A 83 -6.78 -7.18 -5.74
N LYS A 84 -8.04 -6.78 -5.92
CA LYS A 84 -8.63 -5.62 -5.25
C LYS A 84 -9.20 -6.06 -3.91
N GLY A 85 -9.22 -5.15 -2.93
CA GLY A 85 -9.74 -5.44 -1.60
C GLY A 85 -8.69 -6.02 -0.65
N ALA A 86 -9.17 -6.67 0.41
CA ALA A 86 -8.34 -7.22 1.47
C ALA A 86 -7.48 -8.40 0.96
N ILE A 87 -6.41 -8.68 1.69
CA ILE A 87 -5.56 -9.84 1.42
C ILE A 87 -5.89 -10.91 2.46
N ASP A 88 -6.20 -12.12 2.01
CA ASP A 88 -6.55 -13.24 2.88
C ASP A 88 -5.42 -13.50 3.89
N GLY A 89 -5.78 -13.61 5.17
CA GLY A 89 -4.82 -13.83 6.25
C GLY A 89 -4.05 -12.58 6.71
N ILE A 90 -4.31 -11.39 6.16
CA ILE A 90 -3.71 -10.14 6.60
C ILE A 90 -4.77 -9.21 7.20
N GLU A 91 -4.68 -9.00 8.50
CA GLU A 91 -5.61 -8.17 9.25
C GLU A 91 -5.19 -6.69 9.30
N VAL A 92 -6.18 -5.81 9.42
CA VAL A 92 -5.95 -4.39 9.70
C VAL A 92 -5.14 -4.27 11.01
N GLY A 93 -4.07 -3.48 10.96
CA GLY A 93 -3.12 -3.34 12.05
C GLY A 93 -1.88 -4.21 11.92
N THR A 94 -1.75 -5.05 10.88
CA THR A 94 -0.50 -5.79 10.63
C THR A 94 0.64 -4.82 10.29
N PHE A 95 1.83 -5.08 10.84
CA PHE A 95 3.02 -4.25 10.68
C PHE A 95 4.13 -4.97 9.90
N TRP A 96 4.87 -4.19 9.13
CA TRP A 96 6.10 -4.63 8.46
C TRP A 96 7.24 -3.65 8.69
N PRO A 97 8.50 -4.13 8.79
CA PRO A 97 9.65 -3.27 9.01
C PRO A 97 10.10 -2.52 7.75
N SER A 98 9.66 -2.93 6.56
CA SER A 98 10.11 -2.31 5.30
C SER A 98 9.07 -2.37 4.18
N ARG A 99 9.25 -1.52 3.16
CA ARG A 99 8.45 -1.56 1.92
C ARG A 99 8.61 -2.88 1.14
N LEU A 100 9.76 -3.54 1.28
CA LEU A 100 10.01 -4.85 0.68
C LEU A 100 9.12 -5.91 1.33
N GLU A 101 9.02 -5.90 2.65
CA GLU A 101 8.16 -6.81 3.41
C GLU A 101 6.67 -6.60 3.10
N VAL A 102 6.22 -5.33 2.97
CA VAL A 102 4.86 -5.01 2.51
C VAL A 102 4.59 -5.56 1.10
N SER A 103 5.60 -5.54 0.22
CA SER A 103 5.52 -6.08 -1.15
C SER A 103 5.47 -7.61 -1.17
N ASN A 104 6.28 -8.25 -0.34
CA ASN A 104 6.31 -9.71 -0.19
C ASN A 104 4.97 -10.22 0.37
N ALA A 105 4.37 -9.48 1.31
CA ALA A 105 3.04 -9.74 1.83
C ALA A 105 1.89 -9.46 0.84
N GLY A 106 2.17 -8.93 -0.36
CA GLY A 106 1.15 -8.64 -1.39
C GLY A 106 0.22 -7.45 -1.09
N VAL A 107 0.40 -6.77 0.04
CA VAL A 107 -0.43 -5.62 0.43
C VAL A 107 -0.17 -4.43 -0.49
N HIS A 108 1.10 -4.13 -0.76
CA HIS A 108 1.51 -3.07 -1.68
C HIS A 108 2.78 -3.46 -2.45
N LYS A 109 2.62 -3.88 -3.70
CA LYS A 109 3.70 -4.48 -4.49
C LYS A 109 4.87 -3.53 -4.80
N PRO A 110 4.67 -2.26 -5.19
CA PRO A 110 5.79 -1.38 -5.48
C PRO A 110 6.62 -1.09 -4.24
N VAL A 111 7.94 -1.31 -4.30
CA VAL A 111 8.83 -1.03 -3.15
C VAL A 111 9.19 0.47 -3.02
N GLN A 112 9.06 1.23 -4.11
CA GLN A 112 9.36 2.67 -4.13
C GLN A 112 8.09 3.51 -4.30
N TRP A 113 7.29 3.22 -5.31
CA TRP A 113 6.14 4.05 -5.70
C TRP A 113 5.03 4.06 -4.63
N GLY A 114 4.45 5.24 -4.40
CA GLY A 114 3.38 5.42 -3.41
C GLY A 114 2.05 4.81 -3.83
N ILE A 115 1.79 4.66 -5.14
CA ILE A 115 0.54 4.12 -5.69
C ILE A 115 0.87 2.82 -6.43
N SER A 116 0.05 1.79 -6.20
CA SER A 116 0.05 0.55 -6.99
C SER A 116 -1.19 0.49 -7.87
N GLY A 117 -0.99 0.40 -9.18
CA GLY A 117 -2.05 0.22 -10.16
C GLY A 117 -1.83 0.95 -11.47
N ASP A 118 -2.82 0.88 -12.35
CA ASP A 118 -2.70 1.35 -13.73
C ASP A 118 -4.04 1.87 -14.30
N PRO A 119 -4.03 2.65 -15.39
CA PRO A 119 -5.24 3.20 -16.01
C PRO A 119 -6.27 2.16 -16.47
N LYS A 120 -5.82 0.96 -16.83
CA LYS A 120 -6.68 -0.11 -17.34
C LYS A 120 -7.43 -0.81 -16.21
N ASN A 121 -6.79 -1.09 -15.08
CA ASN A 121 -7.37 -1.90 -14.00
C ASN A 121 -7.81 -1.08 -12.78
N GLY A 122 -7.32 0.14 -12.63
CA GLY A 122 -7.46 0.97 -11.44
C GLY A 122 -6.30 0.78 -10.46
N ALA A 123 -6.35 1.50 -9.34
CA ALA A 123 -5.43 1.34 -8.22
C ALA A 123 -5.86 0.21 -7.28
N VAL A 124 -4.88 -0.52 -6.73
CA VAL A 124 -5.10 -1.60 -5.74
C VAL A 124 -4.65 -1.19 -4.34
N SER A 125 -3.61 -0.37 -4.22
CA SER A 125 -3.09 0.08 -2.93
C SER A 125 -2.31 1.40 -3.01
N VAL A 126 -2.24 2.09 -1.87
CA VAL A 126 -1.44 3.30 -1.67
C VAL A 126 -0.67 3.25 -0.36
N VAL A 127 0.47 3.96 -0.32
CA VAL A 127 1.30 4.15 0.87
C VAL A 127 1.34 5.63 1.26
N LEU A 128 1.02 5.90 2.52
CA LEU A 128 1.22 7.19 3.19
C LEU A 128 2.55 7.15 3.94
N SER A 129 3.57 7.83 3.42
CA SER A 129 4.92 7.87 4.01
C SER A 129 5.49 9.28 4.14
N GLY A 130 4.63 10.30 4.16
CA GLY A 130 5.04 11.71 4.22
C GLY A 130 5.82 12.19 2.99
N GLY A 131 5.61 11.53 1.84
CA GLY A 131 6.33 11.84 0.61
C GLY A 131 5.89 13.14 -0.07
N TYR A 132 4.68 13.61 0.24
CA TYR A 132 4.15 14.90 -0.22
C TYR A 132 3.74 15.73 0.98
N GLU A 133 4.14 16.98 0.91
CA GLU A 133 3.90 18.00 1.90
C GLU A 133 2.41 18.40 1.98
N GLU A 134 1.70 18.17 0.90
CA GLU A 134 0.27 18.42 0.74
C GLU A 134 -0.63 17.29 1.25
N ASP A 135 -0.07 16.13 1.64
CA ASP A 135 -0.88 15.05 2.22
C ASP A 135 -1.49 15.48 3.57
N GLU A 136 -2.78 15.22 3.76
CA GLU A 136 -3.47 15.46 5.04
C GLU A 136 -4.17 14.18 5.47
N ASP A 137 -3.86 13.71 6.67
CA ASP A 137 -4.35 12.44 7.20
C ASP A 137 -5.15 12.66 8.49
N MET A 138 -6.47 12.45 8.43
CA MET A 138 -7.39 12.50 9.56
C MET A 138 -7.82 11.09 9.99
N GLY A 139 -7.00 10.07 9.70
CA GLY A 139 -7.31 8.67 9.98
C GLY A 139 -8.34 8.13 8.99
N HIS A 140 -9.62 8.31 9.27
CA HIS A 140 -10.68 7.74 8.42
C HIS A 140 -10.88 8.51 7.11
N VAL A 141 -10.39 9.74 7.02
CA VAL A 141 -10.40 10.55 5.80
C VAL A 141 -8.98 10.99 5.51
N ILE A 142 -8.56 10.82 4.26
CA ILE A 142 -7.22 11.18 3.80
C ILE A 142 -7.37 12.04 2.56
N PHE A 143 -6.63 13.14 2.52
CA PHE A 143 -6.31 13.80 1.27
C PHE A 143 -4.93 13.37 0.81
N TYR A 144 -4.90 12.57 -0.24
CA TYR A 144 -3.69 11.97 -0.80
C TYR A 144 -3.23 12.72 -2.05
N THR A 145 -1.93 12.94 -2.17
CA THR A 145 -1.33 13.59 -3.33
C THR A 145 -0.86 12.56 -4.35
N GLY A 146 -1.19 12.79 -5.61
CA GLY A 146 -0.75 12.00 -6.74
C GLY A 146 0.76 11.97 -6.89
N SER A 147 1.23 11.15 -7.81
CA SER A 147 2.65 10.97 -8.12
C SER A 147 3.09 11.74 -9.37
N GLY A 148 4.39 11.99 -9.51
CA GLY A 148 4.98 12.56 -10.72
C GLY A 148 5.34 14.05 -10.61
N GLY A 149 5.86 14.60 -11.71
CA GLY A 149 6.39 15.97 -11.76
C GLY A 149 7.62 16.19 -10.86
N ARG A 150 8.37 15.11 -10.58
CA ARG A 150 9.53 15.13 -9.68
C ARG A 150 10.81 14.73 -10.38
N THR A 151 11.89 15.43 -10.05
CA THR A 151 13.27 15.09 -10.43
C THR A 151 14.06 14.86 -9.15
N ARG A 152 14.65 13.67 -8.99
CA ARG A 152 15.43 13.28 -7.79
C ARG A 152 14.66 13.49 -6.46
N GLY A 153 13.36 13.24 -6.47
CA GLY A 153 12.49 13.35 -5.29
C GLY A 153 11.94 14.74 -5.01
N VAL A 154 12.40 15.78 -5.71
CA VAL A 154 11.93 17.16 -5.55
C VAL A 154 10.93 17.51 -6.65
N GLN A 155 9.86 18.23 -6.31
CA GLN A 155 8.88 18.71 -7.30
C GLN A 155 9.54 19.72 -8.24
N SER A 156 9.49 19.42 -9.54
CA SER A 156 10.13 20.21 -10.60
C SER A 156 9.23 20.47 -11.81
N ASP A 157 8.04 19.87 -11.85
CA ASP A 157 7.08 20.02 -12.94
C ASP A 157 5.64 19.77 -12.45
N HIS A 158 4.65 20.09 -13.27
CA HIS A 158 3.25 19.77 -13.02
C HIS A 158 3.01 18.25 -13.05
N GLN A 159 2.18 17.78 -12.12
CA GLN A 159 1.62 16.44 -12.21
C GLN A 159 0.54 16.37 -13.29
N THR A 160 0.39 15.19 -13.87
CA THR A 160 -0.66 14.89 -14.85
C THR A 160 -1.55 13.76 -14.36
N LEU A 161 -2.80 13.72 -14.83
CA LEU A 161 -3.72 12.61 -14.58
C LEU A 161 -3.47 11.47 -15.56
N THR A 162 -2.31 10.84 -15.42
CA THR A 162 -1.86 9.71 -16.24
C THR A 162 -1.28 8.60 -15.35
N GLY A 163 -1.06 7.41 -15.92
CA GLY A 163 -0.42 6.29 -15.21
C GLY A 163 -1.14 5.92 -13.92
N CYS A 164 -0.40 5.84 -12.81
CA CYS A 164 -0.97 5.47 -11.51
C CYS A 164 -1.97 6.51 -10.96
N ASN A 165 -1.83 7.80 -11.30
CA ASN A 165 -2.79 8.83 -10.90
C ASN A 165 -4.16 8.61 -11.57
N GLU A 166 -4.13 8.26 -12.86
CA GLU A 166 -5.34 7.89 -13.59
C GLU A 166 -5.94 6.57 -13.06
N GLY A 167 -5.09 5.60 -12.72
CA GLY A 167 -5.52 4.38 -12.06
C GLY A 167 -6.28 4.67 -10.76
N LEU A 168 -5.76 5.57 -9.92
CA LEU A 168 -6.43 5.96 -8.68
C LEU A 168 -7.74 6.73 -8.94
N ALA A 169 -7.76 7.65 -9.90
CA ALA A 169 -8.99 8.35 -10.30
C ALA A 169 -10.09 7.42 -10.79
N LYS A 170 -9.71 6.34 -11.49
CA LYS A 170 -10.65 5.34 -12.01
C LYS A 170 -11.43 4.63 -10.90
N ASN A 171 -10.83 4.44 -9.72
CA ASN A 171 -11.50 3.82 -8.58
C ASN A 171 -12.74 4.61 -8.12
N CYS A 172 -12.80 5.92 -8.36
CA CYS A 172 -13.93 6.80 -8.03
C CYS A 172 -15.23 6.49 -8.82
N LYS A 173 -15.19 5.56 -9.80
CA LYS A 173 -16.35 5.13 -10.62
C LYS A 173 -17.18 6.28 -11.22
N VAL A 174 -16.49 7.35 -11.59
CA VAL A 174 -17.04 8.48 -12.34
C VAL A 174 -16.40 8.53 -13.71
N ASN A 175 -17.03 9.22 -14.66
CA ASN A 175 -16.39 9.52 -15.94
C ASN A 175 -15.08 10.28 -15.66
N ILE A 176 -13.96 9.73 -16.14
CA ILE A 176 -12.64 10.31 -15.92
C ILE A 176 -12.61 11.71 -16.51
N ASN A 177 -12.29 12.70 -15.68
CA ASN A 177 -12.08 14.07 -16.10
C ASN A 177 -10.60 14.42 -16.00
N ARG A 178 -9.95 14.55 -17.15
CA ARG A 178 -8.53 14.91 -17.25
C ARG A 178 -8.31 16.43 -17.33
N CYS A 179 -9.38 17.24 -17.35
CA CYS A 179 -9.26 18.68 -17.54
C CYS A 179 -8.62 19.34 -16.31
N ASP A 180 -7.50 20.01 -16.53
CA ASP A 180 -6.81 20.82 -15.54
C ASP A 180 -7.72 21.96 -15.06
N GLY A 181 -8.36 21.78 -13.92
CA GLY A 181 -9.17 22.81 -13.25
C GLY A 181 -10.56 22.37 -12.79
N ILE A 182 -11.05 21.19 -13.19
CA ILE A 182 -12.36 20.68 -12.74
C ILE A 182 -12.17 19.34 -12.02
N GLY A 183 -12.37 19.38 -10.71
CA GLY A 183 -12.44 18.19 -9.88
C GLY A 183 -13.67 17.35 -10.14
N VAL A 184 -13.61 16.07 -9.75
CA VAL A 184 -14.78 15.19 -9.69
C VAL A 184 -14.97 14.71 -8.28
N LEU A 185 -16.22 14.74 -7.82
CA LEU A 185 -16.65 14.24 -6.53
C LEU A 185 -17.86 13.34 -6.77
N THR A 186 -17.93 12.23 -6.04
CA THR A 186 -19.10 11.34 -6.07
C THR A 186 -19.78 11.31 -4.71
N SER A 187 -21.12 11.34 -4.71
CA SER A 187 -21.93 11.06 -3.52
C SER A 187 -22.05 9.57 -3.24
N ASN A 188 -21.86 8.73 -4.26
CA ASN A 188 -22.02 7.27 -4.19
C ASN A 188 -20.66 6.59 -4.06
N TRP A 189 -19.78 7.14 -3.23
CA TRP A 189 -18.41 6.64 -3.09
C TRP A 189 -18.36 5.24 -2.45
N ASN A 190 -19.42 4.79 -1.77
CA ASN A 190 -19.53 3.42 -1.26
C ASN A 190 -19.46 2.36 -2.37
N ASP A 191 -19.86 2.70 -3.60
CA ASP A 191 -19.80 1.78 -4.73
C ASP A 191 -18.42 1.76 -5.38
N CYS A 192 -17.54 2.71 -5.05
CA CYS A 192 -16.21 2.85 -5.66
C CYS A 192 -15.30 1.66 -5.37
N GLU A 193 -14.33 1.40 -6.25
CA GLU A 193 -13.42 0.27 -6.06
C GLU A 193 -12.49 0.52 -4.84
N PRO A 194 -12.33 -0.45 -3.93
CA PRO A 194 -11.52 -0.28 -2.73
C PRO A 194 -10.03 -0.22 -3.06
N VAL A 195 -9.29 0.51 -2.24
CA VAL A 195 -7.84 0.66 -2.28
C VAL A 195 -7.31 0.33 -0.89
N ARG A 196 -6.34 -0.57 -0.79
CA ARG A 196 -5.65 -0.84 0.48
C ARG A 196 -4.77 0.36 0.86
N VAL A 197 -4.83 0.79 2.11
CA VAL A 197 -3.96 1.87 2.62
C VAL A 197 -2.93 1.29 3.56
N VAL A 198 -1.66 1.64 3.31
CA VAL A 198 -0.54 1.36 4.22
C VAL A 198 0.01 2.67 4.74
N ARG A 199 0.14 2.82 6.05
CA ARG A 199 0.73 4.01 6.70
C ARG A 199 2.13 3.71 7.21
N GLN A 200 3.08 4.60 6.96
CA GLN A 200 4.31 4.63 7.73
C GLN A 200 4.01 5.27 9.09
N VAL A 201 4.40 4.59 10.15
CA VAL A 201 4.16 5.01 11.54
C VAL A 201 5.49 5.01 12.29
N GLU A 202 5.70 6.05 13.09
CA GLU A 202 6.89 6.15 13.95
C GLU A 202 6.60 5.55 15.32
N TYR A 203 7.53 4.73 15.81
CA TYR A 203 7.54 4.20 17.17
C TYR A 203 8.82 4.61 17.89
N MET A 204 8.67 4.94 19.17
CA MET A 204 9.79 5.13 20.09
C MET A 204 10.06 3.82 20.80
N ILE A 205 11.27 3.29 20.67
CA ILE A 205 11.70 2.11 21.42
C ILE A 205 12.87 2.47 22.35
N PRO A 206 12.90 1.98 23.61
CA PRO A 206 14.03 2.21 24.51
C PRO A 206 15.34 1.68 23.92
N GLU A 207 16.45 2.39 24.13
CA GLU A 207 17.79 1.90 23.78
C GLU A 207 18.23 0.84 24.81
N GLU A 208 18.75 -0.29 24.33
CA GLU A 208 19.22 -1.40 25.19
C GLU A 208 20.26 -0.96 26.22
N LYS A 209 21.08 0.03 25.88
CA LYS A 209 22.20 0.51 26.72
C LYS A 209 21.82 1.66 27.65
N ASN A 210 20.64 2.26 27.47
CA ASN A 210 20.20 3.38 28.31
C ASN A 210 18.67 3.51 28.28
N ALA A 211 18.01 3.04 29.33
CA ALA A 211 16.55 3.08 29.46
C ALA A 211 15.95 4.50 29.43
N ASN A 212 16.76 5.54 29.64
CA ASN A 212 16.32 6.95 29.55
C ASN A 212 16.41 7.52 28.13
N LYS A 213 16.87 6.73 27.15
CA LYS A 213 17.00 7.15 25.75
C LYS A 213 16.18 6.23 24.86
N CYS A 214 15.44 6.82 23.92
CA CYS A 214 14.61 6.08 22.97
C CYS A 214 15.08 6.38 21.55
N ARG A 215 15.10 5.36 20.67
CA ARG A 215 15.28 5.56 19.22
C ARG A 215 13.94 5.52 18.50
N LYS A 216 13.84 6.32 17.45
CA LYS A 216 12.75 6.26 16.48
C LYS A 216 12.95 5.09 15.53
N ILE A 217 11.89 4.32 15.30
CA ILE A 217 11.80 3.37 14.19
C ILE A 217 10.57 3.68 13.36
N SER A 218 10.67 3.49 12.05
CA SER A 218 9.51 3.53 11.17
C SER A 218 9.07 2.12 10.82
N LEU A 219 7.78 1.85 10.98
CA LEU A 219 7.14 0.63 10.51
C LEU A 219 6.06 0.99 9.49
N TYR A 220 5.62 0.02 8.71
CA TYR A 220 4.49 0.14 7.79
C TYR A 220 3.32 -0.65 8.32
N ARG A 221 2.17 -0.01 8.55
CA ARG A 221 0.95 -0.61 9.07
C ARG A 221 -0.11 -0.68 7.99
N TYR A 222 -0.79 -1.81 7.84
CA TYR A 222 -1.96 -1.91 6.96
C TYR A 222 -3.20 -1.37 7.68
N ASP A 223 -3.83 -0.34 7.13
CA ASP A 223 -4.94 0.39 7.76
C ASP A 223 -6.31 0.08 7.13
N GLY A 224 -6.37 -0.98 6.34
CA GLY A 224 -7.59 -1.47 5.74
C GLY A 224 -7.91 -0.84 4.39
N LEU A 225 -9.19 -0.94 4.02
CA LEU A 225 -9.70 -0.51 2.74
C LEU A 225 -10.24 0.91 2.81
N TYR A 226 -9.97 1.68 1.76
CA TYR A 226 -10.48 3.02 1.55
C TYR A 226 -11.08 3.11 0.15
N ARG A 227 -11.94 4.10 -0.06
CA ARG A 227 -12.60 4.37 -1.33
C ARG A 227 -12.34 5.80 -1.78
N ILE A 228 -12.22 5.99 -3.09
CA ILE A 228 -11.97 7.30 -3.69
C ILE A 228 -13.29 8.04 -3.81
N CYS A 229 -13.46 9.08 -3.00
CA CYS A 229 -14.66 9.92 -2.99
C CYS A 229 -14.60 11.04 -4.05
N GLY A 230 -13.40 11.32 -4.56
CA GLY A 230 -13.17 12.33 -5.57
C GLY A 230 -11.70 12.69 -5.74
N TYR A 231 -11.42 13.50 -6.74
CA TYR A 231 -10.08 13.96 -7.06
C TYR A 231 -10.13 15.29 -7.84
N TRP A 232 -9.11 16.14 -7.66
CA TRP A 232 -9.01 17.45 -8.32
C TRP A 232 -7.57 17.96 -8.34
N PRO A 233 -7.20 18.81 -9.31
CA PRO A 233 -5.90 19.45 -9.28
C PRO A 233 -5.86 20.56 -8.22
N ILE A 234 -4.74 20.68 -7.53
CA ILE A 234 -4.43 21.77 -6.59
C ILE A 234 -3.12 22.45 -6.99
N LEU A 235 -2.90 23.66 -6.50
CA LEU A 235 -1.58 24.27 -6.54
C LEU A 235 -0.81 23.86 -5.28
N GLY A 236 0.27 23.09 -5.45
CA GLY A 236 1.17 22.75 -4.35
C GLY A 236 1.95 23.98 -3.86
N ARG A 237 2.52 23.88 -2.66
CA ARG A 237 3.33 24.98 -2.07
C ARG A 237 4.57 25.31 -2.91
N CYS A 238 5.04 24.33 -3.67
CA CYS A 238 6.13 24.45 -4.64
C CYS A 238 5.76 25.20 -5.93
N GLY A 239 4.52 25.66 -6.10
CA GLY A 239 4.08 26.40 -7.29
C GLY A 239 3.69 25.53 -8.50
N PHE A 240 3.78 24.20 -8.37
CA PHE A 240 3.35 23.26 -9.41
C PHE A 240 1.94 22.71 -9.15
N VAL A 241 1.23 22.34 -10.23
CA VAL A 241 -0.04 21.62 -10.14
C VAL A 241 0.21 20.20 -9.63
N LEU A 242 -0.55 19.79 -8.62
CA LEU A 242 -0.56 18.43 -8.05
C LEU A 242 -1.99 17.86 -8.15
N TRP A 243 -2.14 16.55 -8.23
CA TRP A 243 -3.46 15.91 -8.19
C TRP A 243 -3.78 15.47 -6.76
N ARG A 244 -4.88 15.96 -6.20
CA ARG A 244 -5.37 15.58 -4.86
C ARG A 244 -6.49 14.55 -5.00
N PHE A 245 -6.48 13.55 -4.12
CA PHE A 245 -7.47 12.48 -4.05
C PHE A 245 -8.05 12.45 -2.64
N LEU A 246 -9.39 12.43 -2.54
CA LEU A 246 -10.09 12.25 -1.28
C LEU A 246 -10.39 10.77 -1.08
N LEU A 247 -9.79 10.18 -0.05
CA LEU A 247 -9.99 8.80 0.37
C LEU A 247 -10.82 8.80 1.65
N ALA A 248 -11.82 7.92 1.73
CA ALA A 248 -12.57 7.64 2.96
C ALA A 248 -12.47 6.16 3.30
N GLN A 249 -12.29 5.83 4.58
CA GLN A 249 -12.20 4.45 5.02
C GLN A 249 -13.50 3.71 4.69
N ASP A 250 -13.38 2.48 4.22
CA ASP A 250 -14.55 1.68 3.90
C ASP A 250 -15.46 1.51 5.12
N GLY A 251 -16.76 1.74 4.94
CA GLY A 251 -17.76 1.67 6.01
C GLY A 251 -17.86 2.91 6.93
N ILE A 252 -17.10 3.99 6.72
CA ILE A 252 -17.31 5.22 7.50
C ILE A 252 -18.68 5.87 7.20
N ASP A 253 -19.27 6.53 8.20
CA ASP A 253 -20.45 7.38 8.03
C ASP A 253 -20.19 8.49 7.00
N GLN A 254 -21.00 8.50 5.94
CA GLN A 254 -20.93 9.48 4.87
C GLN A 254 -20.98 10.92 5.39
N ARG A 255 -21.72 11.20 6.47
CA ARG A 255 -21.84 12.56 7.04
C ARG A 255 -20.48 13.10 7.48
N GLN A 256 -19.63 12.26 8.06
CA GLN A 256 -18.28 12.65 8.49
C GLN A 256 -17.41 13.01 7.27
N VAL A 257 -17.54 12.24 6.18
CA VAL A 257 -16.86 12.53 4.91
C VAL A 257 -17.35 13.84 4.32
N PHE A 258 -18.66 14.11 4.31
CA PHE A 258 -19.24 15.35 3.78
C PHE A 258 -18.76 16.60 4.54
N THR A 259 -18.72 16.57 5.87
CA THR A 259 -18.23 17.70 6.68
C THR A 259 -16.79 18.05 6.34
N VAL A 260 -15.91 17.06 6.30
CA VAL A 260 -14.48 17.22 6.00
C VAL A 260 -14.26 17.68 4.56
N LYS A 261 -15.02 17.09 3.62
CA LYS A 261 -15.03 17.45 2.20
C LYS A 261 -15.44 18.91 1.99
N ASN A 262 -16.52 19.37 2.62
CA ASN A 262 -17.01 20.73 2.48
C ASN A 262 -16.04 21.76 3.07
N LEU A 263 -15.40 21.44 4.20
CA LEU A 263 -14.34 22.29 4.78
C LEU A 263 -13.14 22.40 3.84
N SER A 264 -12.64 21.27 3.33
CA SER A 264 -11.46 21.25 2.45
C SER A 264 -11.72 21.92 1.10
N LEU A 265 -12.88 21.67 0.47
CA LEU A 265 -13.26 22.36 -0.76
C LEU A 265 -13.40 23.85 -0.53
N THR A 266 -14.05 24.28 0.56
CA THR A 266 -14.17 25.71 0.87
C THR A 266 -12.79 26.38 1.01
N LEU A 267 -11.84 25.74 1.69
CA LEU A 267 -10.46 26.22 1.86
C LEU A 267 -9.62 26.18 0.56
N THR A 268 -9.86 25.19 -0.30
CA THR A 268 -9.17 25.05 -1.59
C THR A 268 -9.70 26.09 -2.59
N TYR A 269 -11.01 26.31 -2.62
CA TYR A 269 -11.67 27.25 -3.53
C TYR A 269 -11.51 28.72 -3.10
N SER A 270 -11.30 29.00 -1.81
CA SER A 270 -10.95 30.36 -1.33
C SER A 270 -9.54 30.79 -1.74
N ASN A 271 -8.64 29.85 -2.07
CA ASN A 271 -7.22 30.11 -2.33
C ASN A 271 -6.81 29.85 -3.81
N ASN A 272 -7.33 30.63 -4.77
CA ASN A 272 -6.82 30.74 -6.16
C ASN A 272 -7.36 29.79 -7.26
N ILE A 273 -8.67 29.53 -7.31
CA ILE A 273 -9.32 29.07 -8.57
C ILE A 273 -9.84 30.24 -9.41
N LEU A 274 -10.31 31.34 -8.80
CA LEU A 274 -10.86 32.48 -9.55
C LEU A 274 -9.81 33.19 -10.42
N GLU A 275 -8.59 33.37 -9.92
CA GLU A 275 -7.50 33.97 -10.70
C GLU A 275 -7.01 33.04 -11.82
N ARG A 276 -6.92 31.73 -11.58
CA ARG A 276 -6.53 30.76 -12.61
C ARG A 276 -7.61 30.55 -13.66
N ALA A 277 -8.88 30.54 -13.28
CA ALA A 277 -9.99 30.58 -14.22
C ALA A 277 -9.94 31.87 -15.07
N GLN A 278 -9.46 33.00 -14.54
CA GLN A 278 -9.27 34.24 -15.30
C GLN A 278 -8.04 34.22 -16.22
N VAL A 279 -6.94 33.60 -15.81
CA VAL A 279 -5.74 33.42 -16.64
C VAL A 279 -6.03 32.45 -17.79
N GLU A 280 -6.73 31.34 -17.52
CA GLU A 280 -7.08 30.37 -18.56
C GLU A 280 -8.28 30.79 -19.43
N ARG A 281 -9.16 31.69 -18.94
CA ARG A 281 -10.09 32.50 -19.77
C ARG A 281 -9.34 33.27 -20.85
N LYS A 282 -8.19 33.87 -20.52
CA LYS A 282 -7.36 34.64 -21.45
C LYS A 282 -6.59 33.74 -22.41
N ARG A 283 -6.08 32.59 -21.95
CA ARG A 283 -5.27 31.67 -22.76
C ARG A 283 -6.08 30.87 -23.77
N LEU A 284 -7.31 30.46 -23.44
CA LEU A 284 -8.15 29.59 -24.29
C LEU A 284 -9.13 30.35 -25.19
N GLY A 285 -9.28 31.68 -25.05
CA GLY A 285 -10.15 32.49 -25.92
C GLY A 285 -11.65 32.19 -25.80
N VAL A 286 -12.10 31.56 -24.71
CA VAL A 286 -13.49 31.09 -24.55
C VAL A 286 -14.31 32.09 -23.72
N SER A 287 -15.40 32.62 -24.31
CA SER A 287 -16.14 33.76 -23.77
C SER A 287 -17.38 33.43 -22.91
N LYS A 288 -17.80 32.17 -22.74
CA LYS A 288 -18.99 31.84 -21.94
C LYS A 288 -18.89 30.51 -21.18
N TYR A 289 -18.96 30.58 -19.85
CA TYR A 289 -19.51 29.54 -18.97
C TYR A 289 -20.45 30.22 -17.96
N SER A 290 -21.64 29.67 -17.73
CA SER A 290 -22.56 30.12 -16.68
C SER A 290 -22.30 29.35 -15.39
N SER A 291 -22.22 30.07 -14.26
CA SER A 291 -22.19 29.48 -12.93
C SER A 291 -23.60 29.02 -12.56
N TYR A 292 -23.84 27.71 -12.44
CA TYR A 292 -25.08 27.20 -11.84
C TYR A 292 -24.86 27.02 -10.34
N ARG A 293 -25.62 27.75 -9.52
CA ARG A 293 -25.78 27.48 -8.08
C ARG A 293 -26.99 26.57 -7.92
N GLY A 294 -26.75 25.31 -7.67
CA GLY A 294 -27.75 24.34 -7.26
C GLY A 294 -27.11 23.34 -6.32
N ASP A 295 -27.82 23.03 -5.24
CA ASP A 295 -27.33 22.24 -4.11
C ASP A 295 -26.62 20.95 -4.58
N ASP A 296 -25.41 20.76 -4.03
CA ASP A 296 -24.56 19.56 -4.12
C ASP A 296 -23.75 19.26 -5.39
N ARG A 297 -23.63 20.15 -6.39
CA ARG A 297 -22.71 19.92 -7.53
C ARG A 297 -22.01 21.18 -8.06
N TRP A 298 -20.67 21.24 -7.92
CA TRP A 298 -19.82 22.11 -8.75
C TRP A 298 -19.56 21.44 -10.10
N LEU A 299 -20.54 21.48 -11.01
CA LEU A 299 -20.35 21.06 -12.39
C LEU A 299 -20.09 22.28 -13.28
N LEU A 300 -18.91 22.32 -13.91
CA LEU A 300 -18.71 23.11 -15.12
C LEU A 300 -19.14 22.22 -16.31
N VAL A 301 -20.41 22.36 -16.73
CA VAL A 301 -20.95 21.64 -17.88
C VAL A 301 -20.67 22.46 -19.15
N ARG A 302 -20.13 21.80 -20.19
CA ARG A 302 -20.05 22.35 -21.55
C ARG A 302 -21.48 22.46 -22.10
N SER A 303 -21.98 23.66 -22.41
CA SER A 303 -23.20 23.75 -23.22
C SER A 303 -22.88 23.28 -24.64
N GLN A 304 -23.78 22.50 -25.23
CA GLN A 304 -23.80 22.25 -26.68
C GLN A 304 -23.95 23.57 -27.43
#